data_AF-A0A0D0BQQ8-F1
#
_entry.id   AF-A0A0D0BQQ8-F1
#
_cell.length_a   1.000
_cell.length_b   1.000
_cell.length_c   1.000
_cell.angle_alpha   90.00
_cell.angle_beta   90.00
_cell.angle_gamma   90.00
#
_symmetry.space_group_name_H-M   'P 1'
#
loop_
_entity.id
_entity.type
_entity.pdbx_description
1 polymer ?
#
loop_
_entity_poly.entity_id
_entity_poly.type
_entity_poly.pdbx_seq_one_letter_code
_entity_poly.pdbx_strand_id
1 'polypeptide(L)' 'LCIWQQNLNTSMAAQEALLNSPKISEWDIIVIQEPYINFLRNTRANHRWHVLYP' A
#
# COMPACT_ATOMS: atom_id res chain seq x y z
N LEU A 1 16.69 6.25 -6.14
CA LEU A 1 15.24 6.32 -6.34
C LEU A 1 14.75 4.99 -6.90
N CYS A 2 14.25 4.13 -6.01
CA CYS A 2 13.68 2.83 -6.32
C CYS A 2 12.17 2.89 -6.07
N ILE A 3 11.38 2.48 -7.08
CA ILE A 3 9.91 2.55 -7.04
C ILE A 3 9.32 1.15 -7.16
N TRP A 4 8.53 0.74 -6.17
CA TRP A 4 7.73 -0.48 -6.24
C TRP A 4 6.37 -0.14 -6.84
N GLN A 5 5.93 -0.87 -7.87
CA GLN A 5 4.55 -0.81 -8.35
C GLN A 5 3.84 -2.17 -8.21
N GLN A 6 2.63 -2.18 -7.64
CA GLN A 6 1.85 -3.41 -7.46
C GLN A 6 0.35 -3.17 -7.49
N ASN A 7 -0.35 -4.08 -8.16
CA ASN A 7 -1.80 -4.22 -8.08
C ASN A 7 -2.17 -5.17 -6.91
N LEU A 8 -3.09 -4.75 -6.04
CA LEU A 8 -3.55 -5.52 -4.88
C LEU A 8 -4.87 -6.26 -5.11
N ASN A 9 -5.50 -6.12 -6.28
CA ASN A 9 -6.74 -6.75 -6.67
C ASN A 9 -7.84 -6.56 -5.59
N THR A 10 -7.90 -5.37 -5.00
CA THR A 10 -8.80 -5.00 -3.89
C THR A 10 -8.70 -5.89 -2.64
N SER A 11 -7.63 -6.68 -2.51
CA SER A 11 -7.48 -7.65 -1.42
C SER A 11 -6.94 -6.99 -0.15
N MET A 12 -7.74 -7.02 0.91
CA MET A 12 -7.33 -6.56 2.24
C MET A 12 -6.08 -7.29 2.73
N ALA A 13 -6.05 -8.62 2.55
CA ALA A 13 -4.93 -9.45 2.98
C ALA A 13 -3.64 -9.11 2.22
N ALA A 14 -3.73 -8.85 0.91
CA ALA A 14 -2.57 -8.44 0.11
C ALA A 14 -2.04 -7.07 0.57
N GLN A 15 -2.93 -6.12 0.86
CA GLN A 15 -2.52 -4.79 1.35
C GLN A 15 -1.85 -4.87 2.72
N GLU A 16 -2.39 -5.66 3.64
CA GLU A 16 -1.77 -5.85 4.97
C GLU A 16 -0.43 -6.58 4.89
N ALA A 17 -0.32 -7.60 4.04
CA ALA A 17 0.93 -8.30 3.82
C ALA A 17 2.00 -7.37 3.23
N LEU A 18 1.64 -6.52 2.27
CA LEU A 18 2.54 -5.51 1.70
C LEU A 18 3.01 -4.52 2.77
N LEU A 19 2.08 -3.88 3.48
CA LEU A 19 2.38 -2.84 4.47
C LEU A 19 3.23 -3.33 5.65
N ASN A 20 3.10 -4.62 6.02
CA ASN A 20 3.86 -5.22 7.11
C ASN A 20 5.12 -5.97 6.64
N SER A 21 5.38 -6.03 5.33
CA SER A 21 6.56 -6.69 4.79
C SER A 21 7.83 -5.91 5.16
N PRO A 22 8.91 -6.55 5.64
CA PRO A 22 10.18 -5.87 5.85
C PRO A 22 10.81 -5.39 4.53
N LYS A 23 10.46 -6.00 3.40
CA LYS A 23 10.97 -5.59 2.08
C LYS A 23 10.49 -4.19 1.69
N ILE A 24 9.39 -3.71 2.27
CA ILE A 24 8.81 -2.42 1.93
C ILE A 24 9.78 -1.26 2.23
N SER A 25 10.63 -1.39 3.27
CA SER A 25 11.59 -0.36 3.66
C SER A 25 12.80 -0.23 2.73
N GLU A 26 12.96 -1.14 1.78
CA GLU A 26 14.02 -1.08 0.77
C GLU A 26 13.66 -0.15 -0.41
N TRP A 27 12.42 0.38 -0.44
CA TRP A 27 11.90 1.18 -1.53
C TRP A 27 11.64 2.62 -1.09
N ASP A 28 11.86 3.57 -2.00
CA ASP A 28 11.65 5.00 -1.70
C ASP A 28 10.17 5.38 -1.87
N ILE A 29 9.50 4.80 -2.88
CA ILE A 29 8.10 5.08 -3.24
C ILE A 29 7.41 3.76 -3.58
N ILE A 30 6.15 3.65 -3.16
CA ILE A 30 5.29 2.49 -3.45
C ILE A 30 4.01 3.00 -4.10
N VAL A 31 3.74 2.47 -5.28
CA VAL A 31 2.56 2.81 -6.08
C VAL A 31 1.63 1.61 -6.08
N ILE A 32 0.46 1.78 -5.47
CA ILE A 32 -0.54 0.74 -5.31
C ILE A 32 -1.69 0.97 -6.29
N GLN A 33 -2.02 -0.02 -7.11
CA GLN A 33 -3.27 -0.06 -7.88
C GLN A 33 -4.30 -0.98 -7.22
N GLU A 34 -5.58 -0.63 -7.40
CA GLU A 34 -6.73 -1.35 -6.83
C GLU A 34 -6.55 -1.64 -5.33
N PRO A 35 -6.31 -0.62 -4.50
CA PRO A 35 -6.19 -0.82 -3.06
C PRO A 35 -7.50 -1.35 -2.49
N TYR A 36 -7.40 -2.06 -1.36
CA TYR A 36 -8.56 -2.37 -0.55
C TYR A 36 -9.14 -1.07 0.03
N ILE A 37 -10.38 -0.78 -0.35
CA ILE A 37 -11.17 0.34 0.16
C ILE A 37 -12.30 -0.23 1.00
N ASN A 38 -12.42 0.20 2.25
CA ASN A 38 -13.50 -0.26 3.14
C ASN A 38 -14.84 0.43 2.81
N PHE A 39 -15.90 0.03 3.51
CA PHE A 39 -17.24 0.58 3.31
C PHE A 39 -17.35 2.10 3.59
N LEU A 40 -16.42 2.67 4.37
CA LEU A 40 -16.32 4.11 4.65
C LEU A 40 -15.47 4.86 3.61
N ARG A 41 -15.08 4.20 2.53
CA ARG A 41 -14.18 4.74 1.48
C ARG A 41 -12.76 5.06 1.96
N ASN A 42 -12.31 4.42 3.04
CA ASN A 42 -10.95 4.57 3.53
C ASN A 42 -10.06 3.43 3.01
N THR A 43 -8.84 3.80 2.59
CA THR A 43 -7.74 2.84 2.37
C THR A 43 -6.98 2.60 3.69
N ARG A 44 -6.20 1.51 3.76
CA ARG A 44 -5.35 1.21 4.92
C ARG A 44 -3.91 1.67 4.69
N ALA A 45 -3.31 2.21 5.73
CA ALA A 45 -1.91 2.60 5.81
C ALA A 45 -1.36 2.28 7.20
N ASN A 46 -0.04 2.38 7.37
CA ASN A 46 0.59 2.32 8.68
C ASN A 46 1.37 3.62 8.96
N HIS A 47 1.83 3.78 10.20
CA HIS A 47 2.55 4.98 10.65
C HIS A 47 3.93 5.19 9.98
N ARG A 48 4.43 4.22 9.21
CA ARG A 48 5.75 4.29 8.56
C ARG A 48 5.69 4.99 7.21
N TRP A 49 4.51 5.09 6.60
CA TRP A 49 4.34 5.62 5.26
C TRP A 49 3.34 6.78 5.25
N HIS A 50 3.71 7.85 4.53
CA HIS A 50 2.78 8.91 4.20
C HIS A 50 2.05 8.55 2.91
N VAL A 51 0.72 8.43 2.99
CA VAL A 51 -0.11 8.15 1.81
C VAL A 51 -0.42 9.46 1.10
N LEU A 52 -0.13 9.48 -0.20
CA LEU A 52 -0.55 10.53 -1.12
C LEU A 52 -1.61 9.95 -2.04
N TYR A 53 -2.79 10.56 -2.05
CA TYR A 53 -3.88 10.26 -2.98
C TYR A 53 -4.16 11.53 -3.78
N PRO A 54 -4.27 11.45 -5.13
CA PRO A 54 -4.61 12.61 -5.96
C PRO A 54 -6.02 13.14 -5.70
#